data_AF-A0A2K3MIN3-F1
#
_entry.id   AF-A0A2K3MIN3-F1
#
_cell.length_a   1.000
_cell.length_b   1.000
_cell.length_c   1.000
_cell.angle_alpha   90.00
_cell.angle_beta   90.00
_cell.angle_gamma   90.00
#
_symmetry.space_group_name_H-M   'P 1'
#
loop_
_entity.id
_entity.type
_entity.pdbx_description
1 polymer ?
#
loop_
_entity_poly.entity_id
_entity_poly.type
_entity_poly.pdbx_seq_one_letter_code
_entity_poly.pdbx_strand_id
1 'polypeptide(L)'
;MKLDVDVLRYLSKDDFRVLTAVELGMRNHEIVPIELIDRIARLKHGGTYKVLKNLLKHKLLHHDSSKYDGFRLTYLGYDFLAIKTMVNKGVFVAVGRQIGVGKES
;
A
#
# COMPACT_ATOMS: atom_id res chain seq x y z
N MET A 1 -10.24 -10.08 -8.78
CA MET A 1 -9.72 -9.83 -7.40
C MET A 1 -10.75 -8.96 -6.71
N LYS A 2 -11.28 -9.34 -5.53
CA LYS A 2 -12.36 -8.58 -4.90
C LYS A 2 -11.75 -7.48 -4.03
N LEU A 3 -12.16 -6.23 -4.26
CA LEU A 3 -11.68 -5.09 -3.49
C LEU A 3 -12.47 -5.02 -2.18
N ASP A 4 -11.83 -5.38 -1.07
CA ASP A 4 -12.41 -5.25 0.26
C ASP A 4 -12.23 -3.81 0.75
N VAL A 5 -13.25 -2.98 0.46
CA VAL A 5 -13.35 -1.58 0.89
C VAL A 5 -13.27 -1.38 2.41
N ASP A 6 -13.47 -2.44 3.18
CA ASP A 6 -13.40 -2.39 4.63
C ASP A 6 -11.97 -2.10 5.11
N VAL A 7 -10.96 -2.62 4.42
CA VAL A 7 -9.54 -2.39 4.74
C VAL A 7 -9.18 -0.91 4.66
N LEU A 8 -9.78 -0.14 3.74
CA LEU A 8 -9.55 1.31 3.62
C LEU A 8 -9.90 2.06 4.91
N ARG A 9 -10.87 1.57 5.69
CA ARG A 9 -11.29 2.19 6.95
C ARG A 9 -10.30 1.98 8.09
N TYR A 10 -9.55 0.87 8.07
CA TYR A 10 -8.64 0.50 9.15
C TYR A 10 -7.19 0.95 8.91
N LEU A 11 -6.87 1.44 7.71
CA LEU A 11 -5.53 1.98 7.40
C LEU A 11 -5.35 3.38 7.99
N SER A 12 -4.31 3.52 8.80
CA SER A 12 -3.92 4.79 9.39
C SER A 12 -3.08 5.63 8.43
N LYS A 13 -2.83 6.89 8.78
CA LYS A 13 -1.96 7.78 7.98
C LYS A 13 -0.54 7.20 7.82
N ASP A 14 -0.02 6.52 8.85
CA ASP A 14 1.29 5.88 8.80
C ASP A 14 1.32 4.70 7.83
N ASP A 15 0.24 3.91 7.72
CA ASP A 15 0.14 2.83 6.74
C ASP A 15 0.23 3.35 5.31
N PHE A 16 -0.50 4.43 4.98
CA PHE A 16 -0.42 5.06 3.66
C PHE A 16 0.95 5.68 3.38
N ARG A 17 1.62 6.20 4.42
CA ARG A 17 2.96 6.76 4.31
C ARG A 17 4.00 5.68 4.00
N VAL A 18 3.89 4.50 4.62
CA VAL A 18 4.73 3.34 4.29
C VAL A 18 4.41 2.81 2.89
N LEU A 19 3.14 2.70 2.51
CA LEU A 19 2.76 2.31 1.13
C LEU A 19 3.37 3.25 0.08
N THR A 20 3.30 4.56 0.32
CA THR A 20 3.90 5.56 -0.57
C THR A 20 5.43 5.44 -0.60
N ALA A 21 6.06 5.15 0.55
CA ALA A 21 7.51 4.93 0.60
C ALA A 21 7.94 3.71 -0.22
N VAL A 22 7.17 2.63 -0.21
CA VAL A 22 7.40 1.46 -1.08
C VAL A 22 7.21 1.84 -2.55
N GLU A 23 6.13 2.55 -2.92
CA GLU A 23 5.92 3.02 -4.31
C GLU A 23 7.10 3.85 -4.83
N LEU A 24 7.59 4.80 -4.02
CA LEU A 24 8.75 5.62 -4.37
C LEU A 24 10.03 4.78 -4.50
N GLY A 25 10.23 3.81 -3.61
CA GLY A 25 11.36 2.88 -3.69
C GLY A 25 11.31 2.00 -4.94
N MET A 26 10.12 1.60 -5.37
CA MET A 26 9.89 0.74 -6.53
C MET A 26 10.30 1.38 -7.86
N ARG A 27 10.38 2.71 -7.92
CA ARG A 27 10.87 3.43 -9.11
C ARG A 27 12.32 3.12 -9.45
N ASN A 28 13.12 2.74 -8.44
CA ASN A 28 14.55 2.47 -8.59
C ASN A 28 14.93 1.02 -8.27
N HIS A 29 14.06 0.27 -7.56
CA HIS A 29 14.31 -1.11 -7.15
C HIS A 29 13.05 -1.96 -7.38
N GLU A 30 13.15 -3.07 -8.11
CA GLU A 30 12.01 -3.98 -8.31
C GLU A 30 11.46 -4.53 -6.97
N ILE A 31 12.36 -4.78 -6.02
CA ILE A 31 12.05 -5.19 -4.65
C ILE A 31 12.66 -4.12 -3.73
N VAL A 32 11.89 -3.53 -2.83
CA VAL A 32 12.38 -2.45 -1.97
C VAL A 32 12.83 -3.01 -0.62
N PRO A 33 14.11 -2.84 -0.21
CA PRO A 33 14.58 -3.33 1.08
C PRO A 33 13.98 -2.52 2.23
N ILE A 34 13.79 -3.17 3.38
CA ILE A 34 13.18 -2.54 4.57
C ILE A 34 13.91 -1.28 5.04
N GLU A 35 15.24 -1.28 4.97
CA GLU A 35 16.05 -0.12 5.37
C GLU A 35 15.77 1.10 4.50
N LEU A 36 15.53 0.89 3.19
CA LEU A 36 15.18 1.96 2.28
C LEU A 36 13.76 2.48 2.56
N ILE A 37 12.82 1.56 2.83
CA ILE A 37 11.44 1.92 3.19
C ILE A 37 11.43 2.77 4.46
N ASP A 38 12.19 2.38 5.49
CA ASP A 38 12.27 3.12 6.74
C ASP A 38 12.85 4.55 6.54
N ARG A 39 13.91 4.65 5.74
CA ARG A 39 14.54 5.94 5.38
C ARG A 39 13.63 6.87 4.60
N ILE A 40 12.79 6.33 3.70
CA ILE A 40 11.84 7.12 2.91
C ILE A 40 10.59 7.47 3.75
N ALA A 41 10.06 6.51 4.50
CA ALA A 41 8.86 6.70 5.32
C ALA A 41 9.11 7.70 6.46
N ARG A 42 10.33 7.75 7.03
CA ARG A 42 10.72 8.66 8.13
C ARG A 42 9.65 8.70 9.23
N LEU A 43 9.29 7.54 9.75
CA LEU A 43 8.30 7.43 10.83
C LEU A 43 8.95 7.85 12.16
N LYS A 44 8.29 8.74 12.90
CA LYS A 44 8.84 9.32 14.15
C LYS A 44 9.18 8.29 15.25
N HIS A 45 8.55 7.12 15.24
CA HIS A 45 8.65 6.12 16.31
C HIS A 45 9.19 4.76 15.84
N GLY A 46 9.82 4.68 14.65
CA GLY A 46 10.42 3.42 14.16
C GLY A 46 9.42 2.27 13.96
N GLY A 47 8.14 2.57 13.72
CA GLY A 47 7.06 1.59 13.60
C GLY A 47 6.94 0.90 12.24
N THR A 48 7.89 1.11 11.33
CA THR A 48 7.80 0.69 9.92
C THR A 48 7.57 -0.80 9.77
N TYR A 49 8.26 -1.63 10.56
CA TYR A 49 8.11 -3.09 10.51
C TYR A 49 6.71 -3.57 10.95
N LYS A 50 6.13 -2.95 11.97
CA LYS A 50 4.76 -3.27 12.43
C LYS A 50 3.74 -2.94 11.36
N VAL A 51 3.90 -1.80 10.70
CA VAL A 51 3.07 -1.36 9.58
C VAL A 51 3.22 -2.30 8.39
N LEU A 52 4.45 -2.67 8.01
CA LEU A 52 4.70 -3.63 6.94
C LEU A 52 4.00 -4.98 7.19
N LYS A 53 4.08 -5.51 8.42
CA LYS A 53 3.33 -6.71 8.81
C LYS A 53 1.82 -6.54 8.68
N ASN A 54 1.29 -5.38 9.04
CA ASN A 54 -0.13 -5.07 8.89
C ASN A 54 -0.54 -5.05 7.42
N LEU A 55 0.23 -4.35 6.58
CA LEU A 55 0.01 -4.24 5.14
C LEU A 55 0.09 -5.59 4.41
N LEU A 56 0.98 -6.49 4.86
CA LEU A 56 1.07 -7.87 4.36
C LEU A 56 -0.18 -8.69 4.70
N LYS A 57 -0.74 -8.56 5.91
CA LYS A 57 -1.97 -9.26 6.30
C LYS A 57 -3.13 -8.88 5.39
N HIS A 58 -3.17 -7.63 4.95
CA HIS A 58 -4.17 -7.11 4.01
C HIS A 58 -3.84 -7.34 2.53
N LYS A 59 -2.74 -8.04 2.22
CA LYS A 59 -2.27 -8.33 0.84
C LYS A 59 -2.02 -7.07 -0.01
N LEU A 60 -1.76 -5.93 0.63
CA LEU A 60 -1.44 -4.66 -0.03
C LEU A 60 0.04 -4.60 -0.47
N LEU A 61 0.87 -5.36 0.23
CA LEU A 61 2.27 -5.59 -0.11
C LEU A 61 2.51 -7.07 -0.37
N HIS A 62 3.55 -7.35 -1.12
CA HIS A 62 4.09 -8.68 -1.32
C HIS A 62 5.54 -8.68 -0.83
N HIS A 63 5.84 -9.63 0.04
CA HIS A 63 7.20 -9.88 0.51
C HIS A 63 7.86 -10.87 -0.44
N ASP A 64 9.06 -10.51 -0.92
CA ASP A 64 9.87 -11.35 -1.79
C ASP A 64 11.27 -11.44 -1.20
N SER A 65 11.80 -12.67 -1.15
CA SER A 65 13.13 -12.97 -0.61
C SER A 65 14.02 -13.69 -1.63
N SER A 66 13.62 -13.71 -2.92
CA SER A 66 14.29 -14.52 -3.95
C SER A 66 15.71 -14.04 -4.26
N LYS A 67 15.97 -12.73 -4.20
CA LYS A 67 17.32 -12.15 -4.38
C LYS A 67 17.84 -11.47 -3.12
N TYR A 68 16.96 -10.76 -2.41
CA TYR A 68 17.21 -10.13 -1.12
C TYR A 68 15.87 -9.90 -0.44
N ASP A 69 15.87 -9.79 0.89
CA ASP A 69 14.65 -9.56 1.66
C ASP A 69 14.09 -8.16 1.37
N GLY A 70 12.88 -8.10 0.83
CA GLY A 70 12.22 -6.83 0.60
C GLY A 70 10.75 -6.95 0.21
N PHE A 71 10.18 -5.79 -0.13
CA PHE A 71 8.76 -5.63 -0.32
C PHE A 71 8.47 -4.97 -1.66
N ARG A 72 7.39 -5.39 -2.30
CA ARG A 72 6.82 -4.75 -3.49
C ARG A 72 5.32 -4.47 -3.29
N LEU A 73 4.80 -3.48 -3.99
CA LEU A 73 3.36 -3.23 -4.04
C LEU A 73 2.64 -4.31 -4.84
N THR A 74 1.45 -4.68 -4.38
CA THR A 74 0.50 -5.46 -5.18
C THR A 74 -0.42 -4.53 -5.96
N TYR A 75 -1.17 -5.08 -6.93
CA TYR A 75 -2.20 -4.34 -7.65
C TYR A 75 -3.21 -3.67 -6.69
N LEU A 76 -3.65 -4.39 -5.65
CA LEU A 76 -4.52 -3.81 -4.61
C LEU A 76 -3.86 -2.67 -3.84
N GLY A 77 -2.55 -2.76 -3.55
CA GLY A 77 -1.82 -1.66 -2.92
C GLY A 77 -1.84 -0.38 -3.76
N TYR A 78 -1.71 -0.51 -5.09
CA TYR A 78 -1.82 0.61 -6.02
C TYR A 78 -3.23 1.20 -6.05
N ASP A 79 -4.27 0.36 -6.11
CA ASP A 79 -5.66 0.81 -6.07
C ASP A 79 -5.95 1.63 -4.81
N PHE A 80 -5.42 1.17 -3.66
CA PHE A 80 -5.61 1.86 -2.39
C PHE A 80 -4.90 3.22 -2.34
N LEU A 81 -3.69 3.33 -2.89
CA LEU A 81 -3.00 4.62 -3.03
C LEU A 81 -3.73 5.57 -3.97
N ALA A 82 -4.26 5.05 -5.09
CA ALA A 82 -5.05 5.82 -6.03
C ALA A 82 -6.33 6.35 -5.36
N ILE A 83 -7.10 5.48 -4.71
CA ILE A 83 -8.30 5.86 -3.95
C ILE A 83 -7.97 6.91 -2.89
N LYS A 84 -6.90 6.72 -2.12
CA LYS A 84 -6.47 7.70 -1.10
C LYS A 84 -6.17 9.06 -1.71
N THR A 85 -5.51 9.09 -2.86
CA THR A 85 -5.19 10.31 -3.59
C THR A 85 -6.46 11.01 -4.07
N MET A 86 -7.42 10.27 -4.63
CA MET A 86 -8.67 10.86 -5.10
C MET A 86 -9.58 11.34 -3.96
N VAL A 87 -9.57 10.65 -2.81
CA VAL A 87 -10.24 11.11 -1.58
C VAL A 87 -9.60 12.40 -1.05
N ASN A 88 -8.26 12.47 -1.01
CA ASN A 88 -7.56 13.69 -0.58
C ASN A 88 -7.81 14.88 -1.53
N LYS A 89 -8.04 14.62 -2.83
CA LYS A 89 -8.43 15.64 -3.82
C LYS A 89 -9.90 16.06 -3.72
N GLY A 90 -10.69 15.44 -2.84
CA GLY A 90 -12.12 15.72 -2.67
C GLY A 90 -13.02 15.15 -3.78
N VAL A 91 -12.50 14.28 -4.65
CA VAL A 91 -13.28 13.70 -5.77
C VAL A 91 -14.21 12.59 -5.29
N PHE A 92 -13.79 11.83 -4.27
CA PHE A 92 -14.58 10.75 -3.66
C PHE A 92 -14.78 10.99 -2.17
N VAL A 93 -16.02 10.89 -1.71
CA VAL A 93 -16.38 10.95 -0.28
C VAL A 93 -16.40 9.54 0.34
N ALA A 94 -16.80 8.52 -0.43
CA ALA A 94 -16.83 7.12 0.01
C ALA A 94 -16.73 6.16 -1.18
N VAL A 95 -16.20 4.97 -0.95
CA VAL A 95 -16.24 3.85 -1.90
C VAL A 95 -17.30 2.85 -1.43
N GLY A 96 -18.28 2.59 -2.30
CA GLY A 96 -19.36 1.63 -2.04
C GLY A 96 -18.98 0.19 -2.40
N ARG A 97 -19.92 -0.74 -2.23
CA ARG A 97 -19.76 -2.13 -2.65
C ARG A 97 -19.73 -2.22 -4.18
N GLN A 98 -18.91 -3.11 -4.72
CA GLN A 98 -18.89 -3.41 -6.15
C GLN A 98 -20.25 -3.94 -6.63
N ILE A 99 -20.84 -3.28 -7.64
CA ILE A 99 -22.15 -3.65 -8.21
C ILE A 99 -22.00 -4.35 -9.58
N GLY A 100 -20.83 -4.27 -10.23
CA GLY A 100 -20.53 -4.97 -11.48
C GLY A 100 -19.04 -5.14 -11.75
N VAL A 101 -18.69 -6.11 -12.59
CA VAL A 101 -17.34 -6.32 -13.13
C VAL A 101 -17.38 -6.09 -14.64
N GLY A 102 -16.54 -5.19 -15.14
CA GLY A 102 -16.31 -5.05 -16.58
C GLY A 102 -15.37 -6.16 -17.07
N LYS A 103 -15.50 -6.59 -18.33
CA LYS A 103 -14.62 -7.63 -18.91
C LYS A 103 -13.15 -7.19 -19.08
N GLU A 104 -12.86 -5.91 -18.93
CA GLU A 104 -11.55 -5.30 -19.20
C GLU A 104 -11.03 -4.45 -18.01
N SER A 105 -11.44 -4.79 -16.77
CA SER A 105 -11.06 -4.05 -15.55
C SER A 105 -10.67 -4.97 -14.41
#